data_AF-A0A6P2UPT6-F1
#
_entry.id   AF-A0A6P2UPT6-F1
#
_cell.length_a   1.000
_cell.length_b   1.000
_cell.length_c   1.000
_cell.angle_alpha   90.00
_cell.angle_beta   90.00
_cell.angle_gamma   90.00
#
_symmetry.space_group_name_H-M   'P 1'
#
loop_
_entity.id
_entity.type
_entity.pdbx_description
1 polymer ?
#
loop_
_entity_poly.entity_id
_entity_poly.type
_entity_poly.pdbx_seq_one_letter_code
_entity_poly.pdbx_strand_id
1 'polypeptide(L)'
;MIKNQHFNCIKCLVNPADADSHVVPNSIRKRMYGEKTEKNKRFAFSYIGRPELPAQDFPKPKLMCKECDSKFGSDIEKTLPDLLMPADVDNKKSWDELGLIALNHGPFKEYPPEAQPLLKRNAALIAWKVLHAVARDGNADLSSFLHTPAGQTLDRAMLHFIIQQALPPATISLKEPVLWKIEPKTAAAITGKDDRLPISWAVNYECGKPETASLFAIFGLWIVGWQFPDSTLPLHPALAQWLMHLVEQRKTSSQAV
;
A
#
# COMPACT_ATOMS: atom_id res chain seq x y z
N MET A 1 15.10 18.29 -12.94
CA MET A 1 14.94 18.96 -11.63
C MET A 1 13.64 19.75 -11.65
N ILE A 2 12.57 19.22 -11.07
CA ILE A 2 11.31 19.96 -10.91
C ILE A 2 11.44 20.78 -9.62
N LYS A 3 11.29 22.11 -9.74
CA LYS A 3 11.34 23.08 -8.65
C LYS A 3 10.33 22.71 -7.55
N ASN A 4 10.68 23.01 -6.30
CA ASN A 4 9.84 22.93 -5.09
C ASN A 4 8.38 23.34 -5.35
N GLN A 5 7.53 22.38 -5.75
CA GLN A 5 6.09 22.55 -5.66
C GLN A 5 5.73 22.34 -4.20
N HIS A 6 5.27 23.41 -3.55
CA HIS A 6 4.68 23.32 -2.23
C HIS A 6 3.30 22.70 -2.38
N PHE A 7 3.17 21.43 -2.00
CA PHE A 7 1.89 20.75 -1.95
C PHE A 7 1.22 20.96 -0.59
N ASN A 8 -0.10 21.08 -0.58
CA ASN A 8 -0.87 21.06 0.66
C ASN A 8 -1.04 19.62 1.16
N CYS A 9 -1.27 19.47 2.46
CA CYS A 9 -1.59 18.21 3.13
C CYS A 9 -2.82 17.58 2.48
N ILE A 10 -2.72 16.34 2.01
CA ILE A 10 -3.84 15.64 1.35
C ILE A 10 -5.06 15.45 2.25
N LYS A 11 -4.88 15.50 3.59
CA LYS A 11 -5.98 15.33 4.55
C LYS A 11 -6.69 16.64 4.87
N CYS A 12 -5.95 17.69 5.24
CA CYS A 12 -6.56 18.94 5.71
C CYS A 12 -6.61 20.02 4.63
N LEU A 13 -5.87 19.89 3.53
CA LEU A 13 -5.79 20.81 2.39
C LEU A 13 -5.32 22.25 2.73
N VAL A 14 -5.12 22.57 4.01
CA VAL A 14 -4.73 23.90 4.50
C VAL A 14 -3.23 23.99 4.79
N ASN A 15 -2.69 23.02 5.53
CA ASN A 15 -1.28 23.07 5.95
C ASN A 15 -0.37 22.52 4.84
N PRO A 16 0.89 23.00 4.75
CA PRO A 16 1.88 22.39 3.86
C PRO A 16 2.09 20.90 4.16
N ALA A 17 2.31 20.10 3.11
CA ALA A 17 2.69 18.71 3.24
C ALA A 17 4.19 18.60 3.58
N ASP A 18 4.54 18.82 4.85
CA ASP A 18 5.93 18.87 5.30
C ASP A 18 6.41 17.59 6.01
N ALA A 19 5.50 16.67 6.32
CA ALA A 19 5.83 15.40 6.96
C ALA A 19 6.48 14.42 5.98
N ASP A 20 7.42 13.62 6.49
CA ASP A 20 7.95 12.44 5.81
C ASP A 20 6.95 11.29 5.93
N SER A 21 5.83 11.42 5.20
CA SER A 21 4.70 10.50 5.34
C SER A 21 5.02 9.13 4.77
N HIS A 22 5.00 8.14 5.64
CA HIS A 22 5.11 6.74 5.23
C HIS A 22 3.84 6.30 4.48
N VAL A 23 4.00 5.84 3.24
CA VAL A 23 2.90 5.23 2.46
C VAL A 23 2.39 3.96 3.15
N VAL A 24 3.32 3.14 3.65
CA VAL A 24 3.06 1.93 4.43
C VAL A 24 3.49 2.17 5.88
N PRO A 25 2.68 1.80 6.90
CA PRO A 25 2.99 2.08 8.29
C PRO A 25 4.39 1.65 8.72
N ASN A 26 5.15 2.58 9.29
CA ASN A 26 6.55 2.36 9.68
C ASN A 26 6.71 1.27 10.76
N SER A 27 5.66 1.06 11.57
CA SER A 27 5.63 0.03 12.62
C SER A 27 5.75 -1.39 12.04
N ILE A 28 5.15 -1.66 10.88
CA ILE A 28 5.30 -2.92 10.15
C ILE A 28 6.75 -3.12 9.72
N ARG A 29 7.40 -2.07 9.19
CA ARG A 29 8.82 -2.12 8.82
C ARG A 29 9.69 -2.44 10.02
N LYS A 30 9.55 -1.68 11.11
CA LYS A 30 10.39 -1.79 12.30
C LYS A 30 10.35 -3.19 12.89
N ARG A 31 9.17 -3.80 12.93
CA ARG A 31 8.98 -5.16 13.46
C ARG A 31 9.54 -6.24 12.53
N MET A 32 9.48 -6.07 11.21
CA MET A 32 10.08 -7.00 10.24
C MET A 32 11.60 -6.87 10.11
N TYR A 33 12.13 -5.65 10.31
CA TYR A 33 13.56 -5.35 10.22
C TYR A 33 14.31 -5.68 11.53
N GLY A 34 13.63 -5.58 12.67
CA GLY A 34 14.22 -5.64 14.01
C GLY A 34 14.93 -4.32 14.35
N GLU A 35 14.47 -3.58 15.37
CA GLU A 35 15.20 -2.41 15.85
C GLU A 35 16.56 -2.85 16.44
N LYS A 36 17.63 -2.73 15.65
CA LYS A 36 19.08 -2.59 15.98
C LYS A 36 19.63 -3.28 17.25
N THR A 37 19.04 -4.35 17.76
CA THR A 37 19.69 -5.21 18.75
C THR A 37 20.40 -6.33 17.98
N GLU A 38 21.71 -6.42 18.20
CA GLU A 38 22.74 -6.89 17.25
C GLU A 38 22.70 -8.37 16.82
N LYS A 39 21.60 -9.11 16.97
CA LYS A 39 21.66 -10.58 16.80
C LYS A 39 20.69 -11.30 15.87
N ASN A 40 19.67 -10.70 15.25
CA ASN A 40 18.87 -11.45 14.25
C ASN A 40 18.24 -10.53 13.20
N LYS A 41 18.97 -10.23 12.11
CA LYS A 41 18.40 -9.64 10.90
C LYS A 41 18.00 -10.78 9.96
N ARG A 42 16.72 -10.95 9.64
CA ARG A 42 16.30 -11.95 8.64
C ARG A 42 15.87 -11.36 7.30
N PHE A 43 15.19 -10.21 7.28
CA PHE A 43 14.63 -9.68 6.04
C PHE A 43 15.08 -8.25 5.74
N ALA A 44 15.71 -8.06 4.58
CA ALA A 44 15.90 -6.74 3.99
C ALA A 44 14.73 -6.42 3.05
N PHE A 45 14.33 -5.15 2.97
CA PHE A 45 13.32 -4.77 1.98
C PHE A 45 13.99 -4.44 0.64
N SER A 46 13.27 -4.69 -0.46
CA SER A 46 13.75 -4.47 -1.82
C SER A 46 12.68 -3.77 -2.63
N TYR A 47 13.03 -2.62 -3.19
CA TYR A 47 12.21 -1.94 -4.18
C TYR A 47 12.24 -2.70 -5.50
N ILE A 48 11.07 -3.03 -6.02
CA ILE A 48 10.96 -3.66 -7.34
C ILE A 48 10.79 -2.55 -8.38
N GLY A 49 11.65 -2.56 -9.41
CA GLY A 49 11.64 -1.58 -10.50
C GLY A 49 12.25 -0.21 -10.15
N ARG A 50 12.78 -0.03 -8.93
CA ARG A 50 13.41 1.23 -8.45
C ARG A 50 14.74 0.94 -7.73
N PRO A 51 15.77 0.43 -8.45
CA PRO A 51 17.03 0.01 -7.84
C PRO A 51 17.82 1.16 -7.20
N GLU A 52 17.50 2.41 -7.55
CA GLU A 52 18.11 3.61 -7.01
C GLU A 52 17.62 3.96 -5.59
N LEU A 53 16.52 3.35 -5.12
CA LEU A 53 15.98 3.61 -3.79
C LEU A 53 16.66 2.75 -2.71
N PRO A 54 16.92 3.30 -1.50
CA PRO A 54 17.65 2.61 -0.46
C PRO A 54 16.84 1.44 0.11
N ALA A 55 17.42 0.24 0.15
CA ALA A 55 16.80 -1.00 0.67
C ALA A 55 16.23 -0.93 2.10
N GLN A 56 16.55 0.12 2.87
CA GLN A 56 16.16 0.23 4.28
C GLN A 56 15.00 1.19 4.53
N ASP A 57 14.78 2.20 3.70
CA ASP A 57 13.81 3.25 3.98
C ASP A 57 12.64 3.17 3.01
N PHE A 58 11.42 2.90 3.52
CA PHE A 58 10.15 3.03 2.79
C PHE A 58 10.02 4.43 2.18
N PRO A 59 9.33 4.64 1.04
CA PRO A 59 9.28 5.97 0.46
C PRO A 59 8.45 6.86 1.37
N LYS A 60 8.94 8.08 1.57
CA LYS A 60 8.37 9.09 2.44
C LYS A 60 7.95 10.30 1.62
N PRO A 61 7.01 10.15 0.67
CA PRO A 61 6.52 11.28 -0.08
C PRO A 61 5.96 12.32 0.88
N LYS A 62 6.17 13.60 0.54
CA LYS A 62 5.60 14.73 1.24
C LYS A 62 4.10 14.78 0.96
N LEU A 63 3.29 14.04 1.72
CA LEU A 63 1.84 13.91 1.52
C LEU A 63 1.02 14.74 2.51
N MET A 64 1.41 14.71 3.79
CA MET A 64 0.62 15.30 4.88
C MET A 64 1.43 16.31 5.69
N CYS A 65 0.74 17.15 6.46
CA CYS A 65 1.39 17.91 7.52
C CYS A 65 1.68 17.00 8.73
N LYS A 66 2.66 17.38 9.55
CA LYS A 66 3.10 16.58 10.72
C LYS A 66 1.95 16.17 11.65
N GLU A 67 1.01 17.07 11.91
CA GLU A 67 -0.14 16.80 12.78
C GLU A 67 -1.06 15.71 12.21
N CYS A 68 -1.39 15.81 10.92
CA CYS A 68 -2.27 14.84 10.25
C CYS A 68 -1.60 13.46 10.15
N ASP A 69 -0.32 13.44 9.84
CA ASP A 69 0.50 12.22 9.78
C ASP A 69 0.55 11.53 11.16
N SER A 70 0.85 12.29 12.21
CA SER A 70 0.86 11.78 13.59
C SER A 70 -0.49 11.23 14.03
N LYS A 71 -1.59 11.91 13.69
CA LYS A 71 -2.95 11.48 14.07
C LYS A 71 -3.34 10.16 13.39
N PHE A 72 -3.01 9.99 12.11
CA PHE A 72 -3.24 8.70 11.46
C PHE A 72 -2.37 7.59 12.06
N GLY A 73 -1.12 7.91 12.40
CA GLY A 73 -0.23 7.01 13.13
C GLY A 73 -0.84 6.52 14.45
N SER A 74 -1.38 7.42 15.26
CA SER A 74 -1.97 7.07 16.57
C SER A 74 -3.32 6.36 16.47
N ASP A 75 -4.20 6.80 15.56
CA ASP A 75 -5.61 6.44 15.56
C ASP A 75 -5.94 5.28 14.61
N ILE A 76 -5.07 4.99 13.64
CA ILE A 76 -5.31 3.99 12.58
C ILE A 76 -4.20 2.93 12.53
N GLU A 77 -2.94 3.37 12.52
CA GLU A 77 -1.81 2.49 12.24
C GLU A 77 -1.26 1.79 13.49
N LYS A 78 -1.54 2.33 14.69
CA LYS A 78 -0.96 1.87 15.97
C LYS A 78 -1.17 0.37 16.23
N THR A 79 -2.37 -0.14 15.94
CA THR A 79 -2.74 -1.54 16.20
C THR A 79 -2.48 -2.47 15.02
N LEU A 80 -2.08 -1.93 13.86
CA LEU A 80 -1.90 -2.71 12.65
C LEU A 80 -0.85 -3.84 12.78
N PRO A 81 0.31 -3.63 13.42
CA PRO A 81 1.30 -4.71 13.58
C PRO A 81 0.75 -5.91 14.33
N ASP A 82 -0.10 -5.71 15.34
CA ASP A 82 -0.64 -6.80 16.15
C ASP A 82 -1.69 -7.61 15.39
N LEU A 83 -2.34 -7.00 14.40
CA LEU A 83 -3.25 -7.70 13.50
C LEU A 83 -2.52 -8.40 12.37
N LEU A 84 -1.51 -7.75 11.78
CA LEU A 84 -0.84 -8.27 10.59
C LEU A 84 0.25 -9.29 10.89
N MET A 85 0.88 -9.19 12.05
CA MET A 85 2.14 -9.88 12.34
C MET A 85 2.09 -10.64 13.66
N PRO A 86 2.69 -11.83 13.73
CA PRO A 86 2.84 -12.53 15.01
C PRO A 86 3.77 -11.76 15.96
N ALA A 87 3.71 -12.11 17.25
CA ALA A 87 4.67 -11.63 18.26
C ALA A 87 6.11 -12.02 17.90
N ASP A 88 6.29 -13.27 17.47
CA ASP A 88 7.55 -13.80 16.96
C ASP A 88 7.47 -13.94 15.43
N VAL A 89 8.11 -13.00 14.73
CA VAL A 89 8.18 -13.00 13.26
C VAL A 89 9.18 -14.01 12.71
N ASP A 90 10.07 -14.53 13.55
CA ASP A 90 11.08 -15.52 13.16
C ASP A 90 10.52 -16.94 13.20
N ASN A 91 9.51 -17.19 14.03
CA ASN A 91 8.84 -18.47 14.13
C ASN A 91 7.77 -18.67 13.04
N LYS A 92 8.03 -19.59 12.10
CA LYS A 92 7.07 -19.97 11.05
C LYS A 92 5.71 -20.39 11.62
N LYS A 93 5.69 -21.13 12.74
CA LYS A 93 4.44 -21.60 13.34
C LYS A 93 3.56 -20.45 13.81
N SER A 94 4.16 -19.37 14.32
CA SER A 94 3.42 -18.19 14.74
C SER A 94 2.74 -17.45 13.58
N TRP A 95 3.27 -17.56 12.36
CA TRP A 95 2.58 -17.07 11.16
C TRP A 95 1.37 -17.91 10.78
N ASP A 96 1.40 -19.22 11.03
CA ASP A 96 0.27 -20.11 10.79
C ASP A 96 -0.86 -19.88 11.83
N GLU A 97 -0.52 -19.37 13.01
CA GLU A 97 -1.44 -19.05 14.12
C GLU A 97 -2.25 -17.76 13.93
N LEU A 98 -1.96 -16.95 12.89
CA LEU A 98 -2.72 -15.72 12.58
C LEU A 98 -4.19 -15.96 12.18
N GLY A 99 -4.64 -17.21 12.08
CA GLY A 99 -6.05 -17.55 11.82
C GLY A 99 -6.54 -17.13 10.43
N LEU A 100 -5.63 -17.05 9.45
CA LEU A 100 -5.96 -16.58 8.11
C LEU A 100 -6.78 -17.61 7.33
N ILE A 101 -7.79 -17.13 6.63
CA ILE A 101 -8.71 -17.92 5.80
C ILE A 101 -8.13 -18.02 4.39
N ALA A 102 -7.98 -19.24 3.86
CA ALA A 102 -7.56 -19.45 2.49
C ALA A 102 -8.66 -19.02 1.51
N LEU A 103 -8.29 -18.32 0.44
CA LEU A 103 -9.22 -17.98 -0.64
C LEU A 103 -9.29 -19.10 -1.68
N ASN A 104 -10.47 -19.28 -2.30
CA ASN A 104 -10.68 -20.23 -3.40
C ASN A 104 -9.92 -19.86 -4.69
N HIS A 105 -9.25 -18.71 -4.74
CA HIS A 105 -8.60 -18.18 -5.92
C HIS A 105 -7.14 -17.79 -5.62
N GLY A 106 -6.21 -18.73 -5.80
CA GLY A 106 -4.77 -18.48 -5.79
C GLY A 106 -4.10 -18.54 -4.40
N PRO A 107 -2.85 -18.06 -4.26
CA PRO A 107 -2.03 -18.20 -3.05
C PRO A 107 -2.38 -17.18 -1.95
N PHE A 108 -3.55 -16.55 -2.03
CA PHE A 108 -3.94 -15.45 -1.16
C PHE A 108 -4.72 -15.95 0.06
N LYS A 109 -4.46 -15.30 1.20
CA LYS A 109 -5.24 -15.51 2.43
C LYS A 109 -5.85 -14.20 2.91
N GLU A 110 -7.02 -14.30 3.54
CA GLU A 110 -7.77 -13.19 4.16
C GLU A 110 -7.81 -13.33 5.69
N TYR A 111 -8.13 -12.23 6.36
CA TYR A 111 -8.27 -12.17 7.80
C TYR A 111 -9.71 -12.51 8.23
N PRO A 112 -9.92 -13.00 9.46
CA PRO A 112 -11.24 -13.36 9.93
C PRO A 112 -12.15 -12.11 10.04
N PRO A 113 -13.48 -12.26 9.93
CA PRO A 113 -14.43 -11.14 9.81
C PRO A 113 -14.30 -10.05 10.88
N GLU A 114 -13.93 -10.41 12.11
CA GLU A 114 -13.74 -9.49 13.23
C GLU A 114 -12.57 -8.52 13.04
N ALA A 115 -11.53 -8.92 12.31
CA ALA A 115 -10.37 -8.08 12.02
C ALA A 115 -10.56 -7.22 10.76
N GLN A 116 -11.49 -7.61 9.88
CA GLN A 116 -11.72 -6.99 8.58
C GLN A 116 -12.00 -5.47 8.64
N PRO A 117 -12.80 -4.91 9.57
CA PRO A 117 -13.05 -3.46 9.59
C PRO A 117 -11.78 -2.62 9.74
N LEU A 118 -10.92 -2.97 10.71
CA LEU A 118 -9.65 -2.26 10.94
C LEU A 118 -8.66 -2.47 9.80
N LEU A 119 -8.64 -3.66 9.22
CA LEU A 119 -7.75 -4.00 8.11
C LEU A 119 -8.15 -3.30 6.81
N LYS A 120 -9.44 -3.23 6.50
CA LYS A 120 -9.98 -2.46 5.37
C LYS A 120 -9.70 -0.98 5.54
N ARG A 121 -9.86 -0.44 6.74
CA ARG A 121 -9.50 0.96 7.07
C ARG A 121 -8.02 1.24 6.80
N ASN A 122 -7.13 0.33 7.20
CA ASN A 122 -5.70 0.46 6.95
C ASN A 122 -5.34 0.28 5.47
N ALA A 123 -5.95 -0.70 4.78
CA ALA A 123 -5.80 -0.89 3.34
C ALA A 123 -6.23 0.37 2.58
N ALA A 124 -7.33 1.00 3.00
CA ALA A 124 -7.79 2.27 2.48
C ALA A 124 -6.80 3.41 2.70
N LEU A 125 -6.23 3.54 3.90
CA LEU A 125 -5.21 4.54 4.16
C LEU A 125 -3.98 4.35 3.26
N ILE A 126 -3.51 3.12 3.09
CA ILE A 126 -2.37 2.80 2.21
C ILE A 126 -2.73 3.11 0.75
N ALA A 127 -3.87 2.63 0.25
CA ALA A 127 -4.32 2.85 -1.12
C ALA A 127 -4.47 4.35 -1.43
N TRP A 128 -5.06 5.11 -0.51
CA TRP A 128 -5.20 6.56 -0.62
C TRP A 128 -3.85 7.28 -0.67
N LYS A 129 -2.91 6.92 0.22
CA LYS A 129 -1.54 7.46 0.20
C LYS A 129 -0.81 7.12 -1.11
N VAL A 130 -0.97 5.91 -1.64
CA VAL A 130 -0.39 5.50 -2.94
C VAL A 130 -0.95 6.33 -4.08
N LEU A 131 -2.27 6.53 -4.15
CA LEU A 131 -2.91 7.33 -5.20
C LEU A 131 -2.30 8.74 -5.26
N HIS A 132 -2.21 9.40 -4.10
CA HIS A 132 -1.63 10.74 -4.01
C HIS A 132 -0.12 10.76 -4.24
N ALA A 133 0.62 9.72 -3.83
CA ALA A 133 2.04 9.60 -4.10
C ALA A 133 2.30 9.50 -5.61
N VAL A 134 1.56 8.65 -6.32
CA VAL A 134 1.70 8.48 -7.78
C VAL A 134 1.28 9.74 -8.53
N ALA A 135 0.19 10.40 -8.12
CA ALA A 135 -0.22 11.67 -8.71
C ALA A 135 0.84 12.77 -8.54
N ARG A 136 1.52 12.83 -7.38
CA ARG A 136 2.59 13.80 -7.10
C ARG A 136 3.92 13.43 -7.75
N ASP A 137 4.18 12.16 -8.04
CA ASP A 137 5.39 11.69 -8.74
C ASP A 137 5.31 11.92 -10.27
N GLY A 138 4.49 12.88 -10.71
CA GLY A 138 4.43 13.34 -12.09
C GLY A 138 3.39 12.65 -12.97
N ASN A 139 2.48 11.83 -12.43
CA ASN A 139 1.38 11.26 -13.21
C ASN A 139 0.31 12.34 -13.49
N ALA A 140 0.39 12.96 -14.67
CA ALA A 140 -0.45 14.09 -15.05
C ALA A 140 -1.95 13.73 -15.12
N ASP A 141 -2.31 12.54 -15.60
CA ASP A 141 -3.69 12.10 -15.74
C ASP A 141 -4.36 11.92 -14.37
N LEU A 142 -3.69 11.23 -13.44
CA LEU A 142 -4.20 11.05 -12.08
C LEU A 142 -4.24 12.37 -11.32
N SER A 143 -3.21 13.20 -11.46
CA SER A 143 -3.19 14.53 -10.86
C SER A 143 -4.38 15.36 -11.36
N SER A 144 -4.62 15.40 -12.67
CA SER A 144 -5.75 16.13 -13.26
C SER A 144 -7.09 15.57 -12.80
N PHE A 145 -7.24 14.24 -12.79
CA PHE A 145 -8.44 13.56 -12.31
C PHE A 145 -8.79 13.94 -10.87
N LEU A 146 -7.82 13.96 -9.95
CA LEU A 146 -8.04 14.31 -8.54
C LEU A 146 -8.57 15.73 -8.35
N HIS A 147 -8.40 16.63 -9.33
CA HIS A 147 -8.96 17.99 -9.31
C HIS A 147 -10.35 18.08 -9.95
N THR A 148 -10.86 17.02 -10.57
CA THR A 148 -12.23 16.97 -11.11
C THR A 148 -13.27 16.76 -10.00
N PRO A 149 -14.55 17.08 -10.22
CA PRO A 149 -15.62 16.78 -9.27
C PRO A 149 -15.72 15.29 -8.89
N ALA A 150 -15.48 14.40 -9.85
CA ALA A 150 -15.48 12.96 -9.64
C ALA A 150 -14.30 12.52 -8.74
N GLY A 151 -13.08 12.96 -9.07
CA GLY A 151 -11.89 12.68 -8.28
C GLY A 151 -11.97 13.23 -6.86
N GLN A 152 -12.46 14.45 -6.67
CA GLN A 152 -12.70 15.03 -5.34
C GLN A 152 -13.77 14.27 -4.55
N THR A 153 -14.78 13.74 -5.22
CA THR A 153 -15.82 12.93 -4.58
C THR A 153 -15.26 11.59 -4.11
N LEU A 154 -14.46 10.93 -4.96
CA LEU A 154 -13.72 9.71 -4.60
C LEU A 154 -12.78 9.97 -3.40
N ASP A 155 -12.03 11.06 -3.45
CA ASP A 155 -11.07 11.44 -2.41
C ASP A 155 -11.75 11.67 -1.06
N ARG A 156 -12.84 12.46 -1.04
CA ARG A 156 -13.65 12.69 0.17
C ARG A 156 -14.29 11.41 0.70
N ALA A 157 -14.80 10.57 -0.19
CA ALA A 157 -15.42 9.30 0.19
C ALA A 157 -14.40 8.35 0.84
N MET A 158 -13.22 8.25 0.25
CA MET A 158 -12.12 7.46 0.81
C MET A 158 -11.69 8.01 2.17
N LEU A 159 -11.51 9.33 2.30
CA LEU A 159 -11.14 9.97 3.56
C LEU A 159 -12.23 9.78 4.64
N HIS A 160 -13.51 9.87 4.26
CA HIS A 160 -14.63 9.59 5.15
C HIS A 160 -14.58 8.13 5.65
N PHE A 161 -14.39 7.17 4.75
CA PHE A 161 -14.24 5.76 5.11
C PHE A 161 -13.06 5.53 6.06
N ILE A 162 -11.91 6.12 5.76
CA ILE A 162 -10.71 6.04 6.61
C ILE A 162 -10.98 6.63 7.99
N ILE A 163 -11.67 7.77 8.11
CA ILE A 163 -11.87 8.43 9.42
C ILE A 163 -12.99 7.76 10.21
N GLN A 164 -14.14 7.53 9.59
CA GLN A 164 -15.37 7.09 10.26
C GLN A 164 -15.54 5.57 10.34
N GLN A 165 -14.71 4.79 9.62
CA GLN A 165 -14.87 3.34 9.50
C GLN A 165 -16.25 2.91 8.97
N ALA A 166 -16.87 3.78 8.20
CA ALA A 166 -18.19 3.55 7.61
C ALA A 166 -18.14 3.95 6.16
N LEU A 167 -18.79 3.15 5.31
CA LEU A 167 -19.00 3.51 3.93
C LEU A 167 -19.67 4.89 3.86
N PRO A 168 -19.27 5.74 2.91
CA PRO A 168 -19.99 6.98 2.67
C PRO A 168 -21.47 6.68 2.36
N PRO A 169 -22.37 7.67 2.52
CA PRO A 169 -23.78 7.51 2.14
C PRO A 169 -23.91 6.89 0.74
N ALA A 170 -24.94 6.06 0.54
CA ALA A 170 -25.14 5.25 -0.68
C ALA A 170 -25.12 6.04 -2.02
N THR A 171 -25.20 7.36 -1.95
CA THR A 171 -25.03 8.28 -3.08
C THR A 171 -23.60 8.32 -3.62
N ILE A 172 -22.61 7.77 -2.91
CA ILE A 172 -21.23 7.65 -3.37
C ILE A 172 -20.86 6.18 -3.47
N SER A 173 -20.73 5.67 -4.70
CA SER A 173 -20.20 4.33 -4.94
C SER A 173 -18.72 4.32 -4.58
N LEU A 174 -18.34 3.61 -3.52
CA LEU A 174 -16.96 3.36 -3.14
C LEU A 174 -16.75 1.85 -3.06
N LYS A 175 -15.83 1.30 -3.86
CA LYS A 175 -15.39 -0.08 -3.69
C LYS A 175 -14.37 -0.13 -2.56
N GLU A 176 -14.59 -1.02 -1.60
CA GLU A 176 -13.70 -1.16 -0.45
C GLU A 176 -12.32 -1.72 -0.88
N PRO A 177 -11.23 -1.12 -0.38
CA PRO A 177 -9.90 -1.69 -0.52
C PRO A 177 -9.80 -3.04 0.20
N VAL A 178 -9.07 -3.96 -0.41
CA VAL A 178 -8.85 -5.33 0.09
C VAL A 178 -7.40 -5.49 0.49
N LEU A 179 -7.16 -6.28 1.53
CA LEU A 179 -5.83 -6.67 1.98
C LEU A 179 -5.68 -8.18 1.90
N TRP A 180 -4.68 -8.64 1.15
CA TRP A 180 -4.31 -10.05 1.08
C TRP A 180 -2.94 -10.28 1.66
N LYS A 181 -2.73 -11.49 2.18
CA LYS A 181 -1.41 -12.01 2.49
C LYS A 181 -0.93 -12.95 1.38
N ILE A 182 0.34 -12.83 1.01
CA ILE A 182 1.05 -13.79 0.15
C ILE A 182 1.94 -14.74 0.96
N GLU A 183 2.32 -15.84 0.32
CA GLU A 183 3.29 -16.79 0.87
C GLU A 183 4.73 -16.25 0.74
N PRO A 184 5.64 -16.63 1.66
CA PRO A 184 7.06 -16.25 1.56
C PRO A 184 7.71 -16.63 0.22
N LYS A 185 7.34 -17.78 -0.36
CA LYS A 185 7.84 -18.20 -1.67
C LYS A 185 7.46 -17.23 -2.80
N THR A 186 6.28 -16.63 -2.70
CA THR A 186 5.81 -15.62 -3.67
C THR A 186 6.62 -14.34 -3.52
N ALA A 187 6.86 -13.89 -2.28
CA ALA A 187 7.72 -12.74 -2.01
C ALA A 187 9.15 -12.97 -2.53
N ALA A 188 9.72 -14.16 -2.27
CA ALA A 188 11.03 -14.56 -2.76
C ALA A 188 11.11 -14.65 -4.29
N ALA A 189 10.04 -15.08 -4.97
CA ALA A 189 9.99 -15.08 -6.43
C ALA A 189 10.05 -13.65 -7.01
N ILE A 190 9.38 -12.70 -6.35
CA ILE A 190 9.36 -11.28 -6.74
C ILE A 190 10.73 -10.63 -6.50
N THR A 191 11.31 -10.79 -5.32
CA THR A 191 12.59 -10.16 -4.94
C THR A 191 13.80 -10.90 -5.50
N GLY A 192 13.63 -12.19 -5.78
CA GLY A 192 14.70 -13.08 -6.15
C GLY A 192 15.55 -13.64 -5.03
N LYS A 193 15.24 -13.34 -3.77
CA LYS A 193 15.99 -13.81 -2.61
C LYS A 193 15.07 -14.12 -1.45
N ASP A 194 15.37 -15.21 -0.74
CA ASP A 194 14.57 -15.68 0.40
C ASP A 194 14.70 -14.79 1.64
N ASP A 195 15.76 -13.98 1.71
CA ASP A 195 16.03 -12.99 2.76
C ASP A 195 15.53 -11.58 2.39
N ARG A 196 14.76 -11.44 1.30
CA ARG A 196 14.25 -10.13 0.84
C ARG A 196 12.75 -10.07 0.70
N LEU A 197 12.22 -8.92 1.08
CA LEU A 197 10.81 -8.59 1.07
C LEU A 197 10.49 -7.47 0.08
N PRO A 198 9.50 -7.63 -0.81
CA PRO A 198 9.22 -6.67 -1.86
C PRO A 198 8.54 -5.41 -1.32
N ILE A 199 8.86 -4.26 -1.92
CA ILE A 199 8.08 -3.03 -1.86
C ILE A 199 7.83 -2.57 -3.28
N SER A 200 6.57 -2.34 -3.63
CA SER A 200 6.20 -1.72 -4.89
C SER A 200 4.75 -1.25 -4.83
N TRP A 201 4.37 -0.36 -5.73
CA TRP A 201 2.98 -0.05 -6.00
C TRP A 201 2.80 0.36 -7.45
N ALA A 202 1.57 0.21 -7.93
CA ALA A 202 1.16 0.66 -9.25
C ALA A 202 -0.28 1.17 -9.22
N VAL A 203 -0.57 2.07 -10.14
CA VAL A 203 -1.93 2.50 -10.46
C VAL A 203 -2.10 2.26 -11.95
N ASN A 204 -3.00 1.35 -12.31
CA ASN A 204 -3.26 0.93 -13.68
C ASN A 204 -4.66 1.40 -14.07
N TYR A 205 -4.81 2.02 -15.24
CA TYR A 205 -6.10 2.47 -15.79
C TYR A 205 -6.08 2.34 -17.32
N GLU A 206 -7.26 2.33 -17.93
CA GLU A 206 -7.37 2.44 -19.39
C GLU A 206 -6.78 3.78 -19.84
N CYS A 207 -6.02 3.79 -20.94
CA CYS A 207 -5.34 5.00 -21.44
C CYS A 207 -6.32 6.19 -21.56
N GLY A 208 -5.99 7.30 -20.91
CA GLY A 208 -6.82 8.51 -20.89
C GLY A 208 -8.07 8.44 -20.01
N LYS A 209 -8.27 7.36 -19.23
CA LYS A 209 -9.44 7.15 -18.37
C LYS A 209 -9.05 6.85 -16.91
N PRO A 210 -8.45 7.81 -16.19
CA PRO A 210 -8.02 7.62 -14.80
C PRO A 210 -9.14 7.21 -13.83
N GLU A 211 -10.41 7.45 -14.16
CA GLU A 211 -11.58 7.00 -13.41
C GLU A 211 -11.74 5.47 -13.36
N THR A 212 -11.11 4.75 -14.30
CA THR A 212 -11.13 3.28 -14.36
C THR A 212 -10.03 2.61 -13.53
N ALA A 213 -9.30 3.39 -12.72
CA ALA A 213 -8.08 2.91 -12.10
C ALA A 213 -8.27 1.73 -11.13
N SER A 214 -7.28 0.85 -11.15
CA SER A 214 -7.01 -0.14 -10.13
C SER A 214 -5.62 0.12 -9.54
N LEU A 215 -5.54 0.10 -8.22
CA LEU A 215 -4.34 0.39 -7.46
C LEU A 215 -3.90 -0.85 -6.71
N PHE A 216 -2.60 -1.12 -6.76
CA PHE A 216 -1.96 -2.20 -6.02
C PHE A 216 -0.76 -1.68 -5.24
N ALA A 217 -0.59 -2.17 -4.02
CA ALA A 217 0.62 -1.93 -3.23
C ALA A 217 1.06 -3.21 -2.55
N ILE A 218 2.34 -3.55 -2.66
CA ILE A 218 2.95 -4.69 -1.97
C ILE A 218 3.98 -4.16 -0.97
N PHE A 219 3.94 -4.71 0.23
CA PHE A 219 4.92 -4.43 1.27
C PHE A 219 5.15 -5.70 2.06
N GLY A 220 6.33 -6.29 1.90
CA GLY A 220 6.65 -7.59 2.50
C GLY A 220 5.70 -8.69 2.03
N LEU A 221 4.87 -9.20 2.94
CA LEU A 221 3.96 -10.31 2.67
C LEU A 221 2.52 -9.85 2.43
N TRP A 222 2.25 -8.55 2.38
CA TRP A 222 0.90 -8.02 2.24
C TRP A 222 0.73 -7.28 0.92
N ILE A 223 -0.46 -7.43 0.34
CA ILE A 223 -0.90 -6.76 -0.88
C ILE A 223 -2.20 -6.02 -0.58
N VAL A 224 -2.19 -4.72 -0.82
CA VAL A 224 -3.40 -3.89 -0.89
C VAL A 224 -3.85 -3.82 -2.34
N GLY A 225 -5.13 -4.09 -2.58
CA GLY A 225 -5.79 -3.86 -3.85
C GLY A 225 -6.99 -2.94 -3.69
N TRP A 226 -7.15 -1.99 -4.60
CA TRP A 226 -8.32 -1.12 -4.62
C TRP A 226 -8.73 -0.81 -6.06
N GLN A 227 -10.04 -0.80 -6.32
CA GLN A 227 -10.58 -0.44 -7.62
C GLN A 227 -11.43 0.79 -7.51
N PHE A 228 -11.33 1.67 -8.49
CA PHE A 228 -12.25 2.78 -8.60
C PHE A 228 -13.65 2.25 -8.99
N PRO A 229 -14.70 3.02 -8.70
CA PRO A 229 -16.08 2.61 -8.98
C PRO A 229 -16.27 2.22 -10.45
N ASP A 230 -15.68 2.98 -11.36
CA ASP A 230 -15.83 2.82 -12.81
C ASP A 230 -14.83 1.81 -13.41
N SER A 231 -13.98 1.18 -12.59
CA SER A 231 -13.09 0.10 -13.05
C SER A 231 -13.91 -1.09 -13.54
N THR A 232 -13.74 -1.42 -14.81
CA THR A 232 -14.31 -2.59 -15.49
C THR A 232 -13.40 -3.83 -15.39
N LEU A 233 -12.11 -3.62 -15.14
CA LEU A 233 -11.14 -4.69 -14.94
C LEU A 233 -11.46 -5.44 -13.65
N PRO A 234 -11.52 -6.78 -13.62
CA PRO A 234 -11.66 -7.51 -12.37
C PRO A 234 -10.35 -7.45 -11.56
N LEU A 235 -10.47 -7.25 -10.25
CA LEU A 235 -9.34 -6.98 -9.35
C LEU A 235 -8.29 -8.11 -9.35
N HIS A 236 -8.71 -9.37 -9.31
CA HIS A 236 -7.81 -10.52 -9.27
C HIS A 236 -6.98 -10.73 -10.56
N PRO A 237 -7.55 -10.71 -11.77
CA PRO A 237 -6.79 -10.70 -13.02
C PRO A 237 -5.78 -9.56 -13.11
N ALA A 238 -6.18 -8.33 -12.76
CA ALA A 238 -5.29 -7.16 -12.79
C ALA A 238 -4.14 -7.32 -11.77
N LEU A 239 -4.43 -7.86 -10.58
CA LEU A 239 -3.40 -8.20 -9.60
C LEU A 239 -2.40 -9.24 -10.13
N ALA A 240 -2.89 -10.32 -10.73
CA ALA A 240 -2.04 -11.38 -11.26
C ALA A 240 -1.10 -10.85 -12.35
N GLN A 241 -1.61 -10.03 -13.27
CA GLN A 241 -0.80 -9.37 -14.30
C GLN A 241 0.29 -8.49 -13.69
N TRP A 242 -0.07 -7.67 -12.69
CA TRP A 242 0.90 -6.82 -12.02
C TRP A 242 2.00 -7.62 -11.30
N LEU A 243 1.64 -8.69 -10.59
CA LEU A 243 2.63 -9.55 -9.92
C LEU A 243 3.59 -10.22 -10.92
N MET A 244 3.10 -10.67 -12.07
CA MET A 244 3.96 -11.19 -13.15
C MET A 244 4.92 -10.13 -13.67
N HIS A 245 4.43 -8.90 -13.87
CA HIS A 245 5.26 -7.78 -14.29
C HIS A 245 6.37 -7.47 -13.27
N LEU A 246 6.10 -7.52 -11.96
CA LEU A 246 7.13 -7.35 -10.93
C LEU A 246 8.24 -8.40 -11.02
N VAL A 247 7.87 -9.67 -11.27
CA VAL A 247 8.84 -10.76 -11.46
C VAL A 247 9.69 -10.53 -12.71
N GLU A 248 9.11 -10.02 -13.79
CA GLU A 248 9.81 -9.70 -15.04
C GLU A 248 10.74 -8.49 -14.90
N GLN A 249 10.29 -7.40 -14.29
CA GLN A 249 11.12 -6.23 -14.01
C GLN A 249 12.37 -6.58 -13.20
N ARG A 250 12.25 -7.53 -12.28
CA ARG A 250 13.39 -8.05 -11.52
C ARG A 250 14.38 -8.78 -12.43
N LYS A 251 13.91 -9.60 -13.38
CA LYS A 251 14.80 -10.33 -14.32
C LYS A 251 15.61 -9.37 -15.19
N THR A 252 14.99 -8.31 -15.71
CA THR A 252 15.68 -7.31 -16.54
C THR A 252 16.68 -6.48 -15.72
N SER A 253 16.32 -6.09 -14.50
CA SER A 253 17.22 -5.35 -13.59
C SER A 253 18.43 -6.18 -13.15
N SER A 254 18.32 -7.51 -13.11
CA SER A 254 19.41 -8.43 -12.73
C SER A 254 20.41 -8.69 -13.87
N GLN A 255 20.05 -8.38 -15.12
CA GLN A 255 20.92 -8.53 -16.29
C GLN A 255 21.69 -7.25 -16.63
N ALA A 256 21.31 -6.11 -16.02
CA ALA A 256 21.93 -4.80 -16.23
C ALA A 256 23.06 -4.49 -15.23
N VAL A 257 23.47 -5.47 -14.40
CA VAL A 257 24.54 -5.37 -13.39
C VAL A 257 25.64 -6.37 -13.70
#